data_AF-A0A539DSY6-F1
#
_entry.id   AF-A0A539DSY6-F1
#
_cell.length_a   1.000
_cell.length_b   1.000
_cell.length_c   1.000
_cell.angle_alpha   90.00
_cell.angle_beta   90.00
_cell.angle_gamma   90.00
#
_symmetry.space_group_name_H-M   'P 1'
#
loop_
_entity.id
_entity.type
_entity.pdbx_description
1 polymer ?
#
loop_
_entity_poly.entity_id
_entity_poly.type
_entity_poly.pdbx_seq_one_letter_code
_entity_poly.pdbx_strand_id
1 'polypeptide(L)'
;TGLDDSTPILAINSRLVDQRGFDLFAPQVPALIKAGYRIVVTGSGIRKYEEQMLRFREQHPGTFHWSRVIDDGMAHRLAAGADFYLMPSKYEPCGLNQMISMRYGTIPIVRETGGLIDTVIPYNASTGEGTGFGFRDYTPEALMAVALLALEVFRQPEKLDRLRRKGMAQDFSFGRPARAYLTLAEEIAAAHRGPRGVPA
;
A
#
# COMPACT_ATOMS: atom_id res chain seq x y z
N THR A 1 -6.18 -22.23 -10.06
CA THR A 1 -7.26 -21.32 -9.62
C THR A 1 -7.93 -20.82 -10.87
N GLY A 2 -9.26 -20.89 -11.01
CA GLY A 2 -9.96 -20.54 -12.27
C GLY A 2 -9.95 -19.04 -12.64
N LEU A 3 -8.88 -18.34 -12.29
CA LEU A 3 -8.63 -16.95 -12.60
C LEU A 3 -7.56 -16.95 -13.69
N ASP A 4 -7.86 -16.31 -14.82
CA ASP A 4 -6.89 -16.07 -15.88
C ASP A 4 -5.75 -15.16 -15.36
N ASP A 5 -4.50 -15.62 -15.48
CA ASP A 5 -3.28 -14.92 -15.05
C ASP A 5 -3.02 -13.65 -15.87
N SER A 6 -3.78 -13.40 -16.95
CA SER A 6 -3.67 -12.20 -17.78
C SER A 6 -4.29 -10.93 -17.16
N THR A 7 -5.05 -11.06 -16.06
CA THR A 7 -5.79 -9.96 -15.45
C THR A 7 -5.29 -9.67 -14.03
N PRO A 8 -4.71 -8.48 -13.76
CA PRO A 8 -4.09 -8.21 -12.47
C PRO A 8 -5.11 -8.03 -11.35
N ILE A 9 -4.72 -8.48 -10.16
CA ILE A 9 -5.46 -8.29 -8.92
C ILE A 9 -4.96 -7.02 -8.20
N LEU A 10 -5.87 -6.06 -8.02
CA LEU A 10 -5.68 -4.87 -7.19
C LEU A 10 -6.32 -5.10 -5.82
N ALA A 11 -5.49 -5.21 -4.80
CA ALA A 11 -5.90 -5.46 -3.44
C ALA A 11 -5.94 -4.18 -2.58
N ILE A 12 -6.92 -4.11 -1.68
CA ILE A 12 -6.96 -3.14 -0.58
C ILE A 12 -7.33 -3.89 0.70
N ASN A 13 -6.53 -3.73 1.75
CA ASN A 13 -6.91 -4.11 3.12
C ASN A 13 -6.84 -2.91 4.06
N SER A 14 -7.98 -2.38 4.48
CA SER A 14 -8.00 -1.26 5.42
C SER A 14 -9.37 -1.04 6.05
N ARG A 15 -9.43 -0.14 7.02
CA ARG A 15 -10.71 0.49 7.41
C ARG A 15 -11.31 1.22 6.20
N LEU A 16 -12.61 1.11 5.98
CA LEU A 16 -13.32 1.81 4.91
C LEU A 16 -13.72 3.21 5.41
N VAL A 17 -12.81 4.18 5.28
CA VAL A 17 -12.97 5.57 5.75
C VAL A 17 -12.26 6.54 4.80
N ASP A 18 -12.67 7.81 4.80
CA ASP A 18 -12.08 8.88 3.95
C ASP A 18 -10.57 9.05 4.21
N GLN A 19 -10.12 8.88 5.47
CA GLN A 19 -8.68 8.87 5.80
C GLN A 19 -7.87 7.86 4.95
N ARG A 20 -8.46 6.69 4.65
CA ARG A 20 -7.85 5.62 3.86
C ARG A 20 -8.08 5.76 2.36
N GLY A 21 -8.65 6.89 1.92
CA GLY A 21 -8.84 7.15 0.50
C GLY A 21 -10.13 6.62 -0.09
N PHE A 22 -11.12 6.19 0.70
CA PHE A 22 -12.33 5.57 0.13
C PHE A 22 -13.25 6.55 -0.60
N ASP A 23 -13.22 7.84 -0.26
CA ASP A 23 -13.86 8.93 -1.01
C ASP A 23 -13.22 9.11 -2.38
N LEU A 24 -11.92 8.85 -2.48
CA LEU A 24 -11.18 8.88 -3.74
C LEU A 24 -11.34 7.59 -4.55
N PHE A 25 -11.19 6.43 -3.91
CA PHE A 25 -11.15 5.12 -4.55
C PHE A 25 -12.53 4.61 -4.99
N ALA A 26 -13.54 4.65 -4.11
CA ALA A 26 -14.81 3.99 -4.38
C ALA A 26 -15.51 4.49 -5.66
N PRO A 27 -15.51 5.81 -5.98
CA PRO A 27 -16.04 6.28 -7.26
C PRO A 27 -15.30 5.77 -8.50
N GLN A 28 -14.03 5.35 -8.37
CA GLN A 28 -13.19 4.89 -9.47
C GLN A 28 -13.31 3.39 -9.76
N VAL A 29 -13.98 2.63 -8.89
CA VAL A 29 -14.12 1.16 -9.03
C VAL A 29 -14.62 0.74 -10.42
N PRO A 30 -15.71 1.30 -10.98
CA PRO A 30 -16.16 0.90 -12.32
C PRO A 30 -15.14 1.18 -13.42
N ALA A 31 -14.41 2.29 -13.32
CA ALA A 31 -13.38 2.66 -14.29
C ALA A 31 -12.13 1.77 -14.19
N LEU A 32 -11.70 1.42 -12.97
CA LEU A 32 -10.60 0.48 -12.74
C LEU A 32 -10.93 -0.92 -13.27
N ILE A 33 -12.16 -1.41 -13.05
CA ILE A 33 -12.61 -2.69 -13.61
C ILE A 33 -12.61 -2.62 -15.14
N LYS A 34 -13.16 -1.56 -15.72
CA LYS A 34 -13.16 -1.35 -17.18
C LYS A 34 -11.74 -1.29 -17.76
N ALA A 35 -10.78 -0.74 -17.02
CA ALA A 35 -9.38 -0.69 -17.42
C ALA A 35 -8.68 -2.07 -17.40
N GLY A 36 -9.28 -3.06 -16.73
CA GLY A 36 -8.82 -4.44 -16.71
C GLY A 36 -8.36 -4.95 -15.35
N TYR A 37 -8.74 -4.31 -14.23
CA TYR A 37 -8.46 -4.85 -12.90
C TYR A 37 -9.53 -5.82 -12.42
N ARG A 38 -9.09 -6.88 -11.74
CA ARG A 38 -9.89 -7.52 -10.69
C ARG A 38 -9.58 -6.84 -9.37
N ILE A 39 -10.59 -6.52 -8.59
CA ILE A 39 -10.44 -5.76 -7.36
C ILE A 39 -10.88 -6.62 -6.18
N VAL A 40 -10.02 -6.69 -5.16
CA VAL A 40 -10.32 -7.37 -3.90
C VAL A 40 -10.16 -6.38 -2.76
N VAL A 41 -11.26 -6.13 -2.03
CA VAL A 41 -11.27 -5.26 -0.85
C VAL A 41 -11.56 -6.12 0.39
N THR A 42 -10.70 -6.02 1.40
CA THR A 42 -10.97 -6.56 2.73
C THR A 42 -11.02 -5.42 3.73
N GLY A 43 -12.10 -5.34 4.50
CA GLY A 43 -12.26 -4.21 5.39
C GLY A 43 -13.68 -3.96 5.85
N SER A 44 -13.79 -3.28 6.98
CA SER A 44 -15.01 -2.72 7.53
C SER A 44 -14.81 -1.24 7.84
N GLY A 45 -15.89 -0.49 7.97
CA GLY A 45 -15.78 0.94 8.22
C GLY A 45 -17.12 1.63 8.25
N ILE A 46 -17.19 2.83 7.68
CA ILE A 46 -18.45 3.58 7.67
C ILE A 46 -19.45 2.96 6.70
N ARG A 47 -20.72 2.96 7.12
CA ARG A 47 -21.84 2.34 6.41
C ARG A 47 -21.92 2.72 4.94
N LYS A 48 -21.67 4.00 4.60
CA LYS A 48 -21.73 4.49 3.20
C LYS A 48 -20.81 3.69 2.28
N TYR A 49 -19.61 3.33 2.72
CA TYR A 49 -18.66 2.58 1.91
C TYR A 49 -18.95 1.10 1.91
N GLU A 50 -19.36 0.52 3.04
CA GLU A 50 -19.77 -0.88 3.09
C GLU A 50 -20.96 -1.16 2.15
N GLU A 51 -21.94 -0.25 2.10
CA GLU A 51 -23.07 -0.33 1.16
C GLU A 51 -22.60 -0.21 -0.30
N GLN A 52 -21.62 0.66 -0.59
CA GLN A 52 -21.02 0.75 -1.93
C GLN A 52 -20.26 -0.53 -2.30
N MET A 53 -19.46 -1.09 -1.39
CA MET A 53 -18.71 -2.33 -1.66
C MET A 53 -19.66 -3.51 -1.91
N LEU A 54 -20.78 -3.57 -1.19
CA LEU A 54 -21.83 -4.57 -1.42
C LEU A 54 -22.43 -4.41 -2.82
N ARG A 55 -22.80 -3.18 -3.22
CA ARG A 55 -23.32 -2.90 -4.56
C ARG A 55 -22.33 -3.28 -5.65
N PHE A 56 -21.05 -2.93 -5.51
CA PHE A 56 -20.03 -3.31 -6.50
C PHE A 56 -19.86 -4.82 -6.62
N ARG A 57 -19.91 -5.55 -5.51
CA ARG A 57 -19.87 -7.02 -5.52
C ARG A 57 -21.05 -7.63 -6.28
N GLU A 58 -22.24 -7.05 -6.15
CA GLU A 58 -23.45 -7.49 -6.88
C GLU A 58 -23.41 -7.11 -8.36
N GLN A 59 -22.93 -5.91 -8.68
CA GLN A 59 -22.88 -5.37 -10.05
C GLN A 59 -21.74 -5.92 -10.90
N HIS A 60 -20.65 -6.36 -10.26
CA HIS A 60 -19.42 -6.78 -10.94
C HIS A 60 -18.96 -8.18 -10.47
N PRO A 61 -19.80 -9.23 -10.62
CA PRO A 61 -19.43 -10.58 -10.20
C PRO A 61 -18.19 -11.07 -10.96
N GLY A 62 -17.26 -11.69 -10.23
CA GLY A 62 -16.00 -12.24 -10.79
C GLY A 62 -14.91 -11.19 -11.07
N THR A 63 -15.21 -9.90 -10.92
CA THR A 63 -14.23 -8.80 -11.09
C THR A 63 -14.11 -7.91 -9.85
N PHE A 64 -15.12 -7.87 -8.99
CA PHE A 64 -15.07 -7.20 -7.70
C PHE A 64 -15.42 -8.16 -6.55
N HIS A 65 -14.56 -8.21 -5.54
CA HIS A 65 -14.79 -8.98 -4.32
C HIS A 65 -14.62 -8.09 -3.11
N TRP A 66 -15.55 -8.19 -2.16
CA TRP A 66 -15.43 -7.56 -0.86
C TRP A 66 -15.73 -8.56 0.27
N SER A 67 -14.87 -8.52 1.28
CA SER A 67 -15.07 -9.21 2.56
C SER A 67 -14.99 -8.20 3.70
N ARG A 68 -15.96 -8.27 4.61
CA ARG A 68 -15.94 -7.46 5.85
C ARG A 68 -14.90 -7.97 6.86
N VAL A 69 -14.48 -9.23 6.75
CA VAL A 69 -13.56 -9.87 7.70
C VAL A 69 -12.15 -9.34 7.47
N ILE A 70 -11.57 -8.80 8.55
CA ILE A 70 -10.14 -8.50 8.64
C ILE A 70 -9.57 -9.48 9.66
N ASP A 71 -8.93 -10.54 9.16
CA ASP A 71 -8.07 -11.40 9.97
C ASP A 71 -6.66 -11.38 9.37
N ASP A 72 -5.65 -11.58 10.23
CA ASP A 72 -4.24 -11.52 9.82
C ASP A 72 -3.93 -12.53 8.71
N GLY A 73 -4.51 -13.73 8.79
CA GLY A 73 -4.36 -14.75 7.76
C GLY A 73 -4.87 -14.27 6.39
N MET A 74 -6.01 -13.59 6.36
CA MET A 74 -6.54 -12.97 5.13
C MET A 74 -5.65 -11.84 4.64
N ALA A 75 -5.16 -10.97 5.53
CA ALA A 75 -4.26 -9.89 5.17
C ALA A 75 -2.98 -10.42 4.48
N HIS A 76 -2.41 -11.49 5.04
CA HIS A 76 -1.24 -12.16 4.47
C HIS A 76 -1.54 -12.85 3.14
N ARG A 77 -2.67 -13.56 3.01
CA ARG A 77 -3.06 -14.18 1.73
C ARG A 77 -3.30 -13.14 0.64
N LEU A 78 -3.92 -12.02 0.99
CA LEU A 78 -4.14 -10.92 0.05
C LEU A 78 -2.82 -10.30 -0.38
N ALA A 79 -1.91 -10.05 0.57
CA ALA A 79 -0.57 -9.55 0.28
C ALA A 79 0.32 -10.55 -0.48
N ALA A 80 0.03 -11.86 -0.43
CA ALA A 80 0.77 -12.89 -1.16
C ALA A 80 0.18 -13.20 -2.54
N GLY A 81 -1.12 -12.97 -2.74
CA GLY A 81 -1.87 -13.39 -3.91
C GLY A 81 -2.27 -12.28 -4.87
N ALA A 82 -2.05 -11.01 -4.51
CA ALA A 82 -2.33 -9.86 -5.37
C ALA A 82 -1.12 -9.41 -6.18
N ASP A 83 -1.35 -8.75 -7.30
CA ASP A 83 -0.27 -8.13 -8.09
C ASP A 83 0.06 -6.73 -7.55
N PHE A 84 -0.98 -5.99 -7.20
CA PHE A 84 -0.88 -4.62 -6.72
C PHE A 84 -1.61 -4.43 -5.39
N TYR A 85 -1.04 -3.59 -4.52
CA TYR A 85 -1.63 -3.23 -3.23
C TYR A 85 -1.89 -1.72 -3.18
N LEU A 86 -3.15 -1.31 -3.21
CA LEU A 86 -3.53 0.09 -3.28
C LEU A 86 -3.69 0.69 -1.88
N MET A 87 -2.98 1.79 -1.65
CA MET A 87 -3.06 2.61 -0.43
C MET A 87 -3.26 4.08 -0.82
N PRO A 88 -4.51 4.49 -1.15
CA PRO A 88 -4.82 5.83 -1.64
C PRO A 88 -5.04 6.80 -0.47
N SER A 89 -4.36 6.60 0.66
CA SER A 89 -4.61 7.30 1.92
C SER A 89 -4.56 8.82 1.75
N LYS A 90 -5.52 9.53 2.34
CA LYS A 90 -5.49 11.00 2.43
C LYS A 90 -4.30 11.46 3.27
N TYR A 91 -4.01 10.74 4.35
CA TYR A 91 -2.78 10.88 5.13
C TYR A 91 -2.42 9.54 5.78
N GLU A 92 -1.11 9.29 5.95
CA GLU A 92 -0.59 8.04 6.50
C GLU A 92 0.70 8.31 7.30
N PRO A 93 0.68 8.32 8.64
CA PRO A 93 1.86 8.65 9.43
C PRO A 93 3.05 7.71 9.17
N CYS A 94 2.78 6.43 8.93
CA CYS A 94 3.78 5.41 8.63
C CYS A 94 3.25 4.44 7.56
N GLY A 95 2.23 3.67 7.94
CA GLY A 95 1.70 2.55 7.15
C GLY A 95 2.61 1.32 7.23
N LEU A 96 2.05 0.15 7.49
CA LEU A 96 2.80 -1.13 7.46
C LEU A 96 2.53 -1.94 6.19
N ASN A 97 1.40 -1.68 5.54
CA ASN A 97 0.89 -2.49 4.44
C ASN A 97 1.83 -2.48 3.23
N GLN A 98 2.47 -1.35 2.91
CA GLN A 98 3.43 -1.24 1.82
C GLN A 98 4.70 -2.05 2.07
N MET A 99 5.19 -2.08 3.32
CA MET A 99 6.36 -2.88 3.70
C MET A 99 6.02 -4.37 3.63
N ILE A 100 4.85 -4.76 4.12
CA ILE A 100 4.36 -6.14 4.07
C ILE A 100 4.14 -6.55 2.61
N SER A 101 3.44 -5.76 1.80
CA SER A 101 3.16 -6.10 0.40
C SER A 101 4.45 -6.29 -0.39
N MET A 102 5.42 -5.38 -0.23
CA MET A 102 6.74 -5.51 -0.83
C MET A 102 7.46 -6.79 -0.40
N ARG A 103 7.38 -7.16 0.89
CA ARG A 103 7.98 -8.40 1.40
C ARG A 103 7.38 -9.65 0.76
N TYR A 104 6.10 -9.63 0.42
CA TYR A 104 5.41 -10.71 -0.28
C TYR A 104 5.53 -10.64 -1.81
N GLY A 105 6.11 -9.57 -2.37
CA GLY A 105 6.23 -9.39 -3.82
C GLY A 105 5.01 -8.77 -4.50
N THR A 106 4.02 -8.31 -3.73
CA THR A 106 2.93 -7.47 -4.24
C THR A 106 3.38 -6.01 -4.28
N ILE A 107 3.22 -5.40 -5.44
CA ILE A 107 3.77 -4.07 -5.72
C ILE A 107 2.83 -3.00 -5.15
N PRO A 108 3.30 -2.12 -4.25
CA PRO A 108 2.46 -1.08 -3.67
C PRO A 108 2.14 0.00 -4.72
N ILE A 109 0.89 0.47 -4.73
CA ILE A 109 0.45 1.70 -5.40
C ILE A 109 -0.02 2.64 -4.30
N VAL A 110 0.71 3.74 -4.09
CA VAL A 110 0.51 4.63 -2.94
C VAL A 110 0.20 6.04 -3.36
N ARG A 111 -0.61 6.72 -2.55
CA ARG A 111 -0.54 8.18 -2.53
C ARG A 111 0.72 8.59 -1.76
N GLU A 112 1.52 9.48 -2.33
CA GLU A 112 2.71 10.06 -1.69
C GLU A 112 2.28 10.95 -0.51
N THR A 113 2.13 10.36 0.68
CA THR A 113 1.83 11.06 1.94
C THR A 113 2.43 10.36 3.15
N GLY A 114 2.96 11.16 4.09
CA GLY A 114 3.63 10.68 5.31
C GLY A 114 4.60 9.53 5.04
N GLY A 115 4.53 8.46 5.84
CA GLY A 115 5.50 7.35 5.73
C GLY A 115 5.43 6.54 4.43
N LEU A 116 4.40 6.73 3.59
CA LEU A 116 4.36 6.11 2.25
C LEU A 116 5.43 6.74 1.33
N ILE A 117 5.73 8.04 1.51
CA ILE A 117 6.82 8.72 0.80
C ILE A 117 8.17 8.12 1.19
N ASP A 118 8.34 7.84 2.47
CA ASP A 118 9.62 7.38 3.02
C ASP A 118 9.94 5.93 2.66
N THR A 119 8.95 5.15 2.22
CA THR A 119 9.06 3.69 2.05
C THR A 119 8.87 3.21 0.61
N VAL A 120 8.11 3.92 -0.22
CA VAL A 120 7.87 3.53 -1.61
C VAL A 120 8.57 4.50 -2.55
N ILE A 121 9.47 3.98 -3.38
CA ILE A 121 10.15 4.76 -4.42
C ILE A 121 9.30 4.65 -5.69
N PRO A 122 8.70 5.74 -6.19
CA PRO A 122 7.84 5.69 -7.38
C PRO A 122 8.59 5.19 -8.61
N TYR A 123 7.92 4.35 -9.39
CA TYR A 123 8.46 3.77 -10.60
C TYR A 123 8.80 4.84 -11.64
N ASN A 124 10.04 4.83 -12.13
CA ASN A 124 10.50 5.68 -13.21
C ASN A 124 10.53 4.86 -14.51
N ALA A 125 9.65 5.17 -15.44
CA ALA A 125 9.52 4.44 -16.71
C ALA A 125 10.79 4.54 -17.60
N SER A 126 11.60 5.59 -17.46
CA SER A 126 12.81 5.80 -18.25
C SER A 126 13.98 4.95 -17.76
N THR A 127 14.10 4.75 -16.45
CA THR A 127 15.23 3.99 -15.84
C THR A 127 14.83 2.57 -15.40
N GLY A 128 13.52 2.31 -15.26
CA GLY A 128 12.95 1.12 -14.64
C GLY A 128 13.34 0.97 -13.16
N GLU A 129 13.64 2.08 -12.50
CA GLU A 129 13.88 2.12 -11.06
C GLU A 129 12.60 2.40 -10.27
N GLY A 130 12.61 2.08 -8.98
CA GLY A 130 11.45 2.13 -8.10
C GLY A 130 11.22 0.82 -7.34
N THR A 131 10.31 0.89 -6.38
CA THR A 131 9.83 -0.25 -5.57
C THR A 131 8.30 -0.37 -5.59
N GLY A 132 7.61 0.62 -6.16
CA GLY A 132 6.18 0.64 -6.36
C GLY A 132 5.75 1.81 -7.24
N PHE A 133 4.47 2.14 -7.22
CA PHE A 133 3.93 3.29 -7.94
C PHE A 133 3.45 4.35 -6.96
N GLY A 134 3.65 5.63 -7.31
CA GLY A 134 3.30 6.77 -6.48
C GLY A 134 2.50 7.80 -7.25
N PHE A 135 1.57 8.46 -6.56
CA PHE A 135 0.86 9.64 -7.06
C PHE A 135 0.72 10.68 -5.94
N ARG A 136 0.85 11.98 -6.25
CA ARG A 136 0.88 13.05 -5.23
C ARG A 136 -0.48 13.66 -4.95
N ASP A 137 -1.17 14.03 -6.02
CA ASP A 137 -2.43 14.76 -5.93
C ASP A 137 -3.55 13.85 -5.45
N TYR A 138 -4.34 14.31 -4.49
CA TYR A 138 -5.48 13.57 -3.96
C TYR A 138 -6.70 13.76 -4.88
N THR A 139 -6.58 13.27 -6.11
CA THR A 139 -7.56 13.47 -7.18
C THR A 139 -7.84 12.17 -7.94
N PRO A 140 -9.08 11.96 -8.42
CA PRO A 140 -9.43 10.79 -9.23
C PRO A 140 -8.50 10.56 -10.43
N GLU A 141 -8.10 11.64 -11.08
CA GLU A 141 -7.28 11.63 -12.28
C GLU A 141 -5.87 11.11 -11.98
N ALA A 142 -5.27 11.53 -10.86
CA ALA A 142 -3.96 11.08 -10.44
C ALA A 142 -3.96 9.60 -10.05
N LEU A 143 -4.99 9.15 -9.32
CA LEU A 143 -5.18 7.73 -8.99
C LEU A 143 -5.32 6.87 -10.26
N MET A 144 -6.16 7.32 -11.21
CA MET A 144 -6.38 6.57 -12.44
C MET A 144 -5.12 6.53 -13.30
N ALA A 145 -4.40 7.64 -13.44
CA ALA A 145 -3.17 7.71 -14.23
C ALA A 145 -2.11 6.72 -13.72
N VAL A 146 -1.90 6.66 -12.39
CA VAL A 146 -0.93 5.72 -11.82
C VAL A 146 -1.37 4.27 -11.93
N ALA A 147 -2.68 4.00 -11.82
CA ALA A 147 -3.23 2.65 -12.03
C ALA A 147 -3.06 2.19 -13.48
N LEU A 148 -3.28 3.07 -14.47
CA LEU A 148 -3.04 2.75 -15.88
C LEU A 148 -1.55 2.49 -16.16
N LEU A 149 -0.65 3.26 -15.55
CA LEU A 149 0.80 2.99 -15.63
C LEU A 149 1.14 1.61 -15.04
N ALA A 150 0.57 1.26 -13.90
CA ALA A 150 0.78 -0.06 -13.29
C ALA A 150 0.28 -1.19 -14.20
N LEU A 151 -0.86 -1.02 -14.88
CA LEU A 151 -1.34 -1.96 -15.91
C LEU A 151 -0.39 -2.09 -17.10
N GLU A 152 0.20 -0.99 -17.56
CA GLU A 152 1.17 -1.01 -18.64
C GLU A 152 2.43 -1.81 -18.27
N VAL A 153 2.91 -1.63 -17.03
CA VAL A 153 4.06 -2.40 -16.51
C VAL A 153 3.69 -3.86 -16.26
N PHE A 154 2.46 -4.16 -15.83
CA PHE A 154 1.98 -5.53 -15.66
C PHE A 154 2.09 -6.36 -16.95
N ARG A 155 1.81 -5.73 -18.10
CA ARG A 155 1.93 -6.35 -19.43
C ARG A 155 3.39 -6.56 -19.88
N GLN A 156 4.37 -6.16 -19.07
CA GLN A 156 5.81 -6.27 -19.35
C GLN A 156 6.48 -7.12 -18.26
N PRO A 157 6.44 -8.47 -18.36
CA PRO A 157 6.84 -9.37 -17.27
C PRO A 157 8.23 -9.11 -16.71
N GLU A 158 9.21 -8.80 -17.57
CA GLU A 158 10.58 -8.51 -17.13
C GLU A 158 10.67 -7.25 -16.26
N LYS A 159 9.94 -6.19 -16.63
CA LYS A 159 9.91 -4.94 -15.86
C LYS A 159 9.17 -5.14 -14.54
N LEU A 160 8.05 -5.86 -14.58
CA LEU A 160 7.25 -6.20 -13.41
C LEU A 160 8.08 -7.02 -12.40
N ASP A 161 8.78 -8.05 -12.86
CA ASP A 161 9.62 -8.91 -12.01
C ASP A 161 10.82 -8.16 -11.43
N ARG A 162 11.45 -7.26 -12.22
CA ARG A 162 12.50 -6.39 -11.71
C ARG A 162 11.98 -5.49 -10.60
N LEU A 163 10.81 -4.86 -10.79
CA LEU A 163 10.17 -4.00 -9.79
C LEU A 163 9.81 -4.78 -8.51
N ARG A 164 9.21 -5.97 -8.68
CA ARG A 164 8.88 -6.90 -7.59
C ARG A 164 10.11 -7.27 -6.77
N ARG A 165 11.19 -7.72 -7.41
CA ARG A 165 12.43 -8.09 -6.72
C ARG A 165 13.06 -6.92 -5.97
N LYS A 166 13.03 -5.71 -6.54
CA LYS A 166 13.52 -4.48 -5.88
C LYS A 166 12.73 -4.15 -4.61
N GLY A 167 11.40 -4.29 -4.66
CA GLY A 167 10.54 -4.15 -3.48
C GLY A 167 10.85 -5.20 -2.41
N MET A 168 10.94 -6.48 -2.79
CA MET A 168 11.26 -7.58 -1.87
C MET A 168 12.63 -7.47 -1.20
N ALA A 169 13.59 -6.81 -1.86
CA ALA A 169 14.94 -6.57 -1.36
C ALA A 169 15.05 -5.40 -0.36
N GLN A 170 14.00 -4.61 -0.16
CA GLN A 170 14.00 -3.54 0.83
C GLN A 170 14.11 -4.10 2.25
N ASP A 171 14.94 -3.46 3.08
CA ASP A 171 15.08 -3.79 4.50
C ASP A 171 14.30 -2.81 5.37
N PHE A 172 13.18 -3.28 5.91
CA PHE A 172 12.35 -2.57 6.87
C PHE A 172 12.42 -3.20 8.28
N SER A 173 13.52 -3.88 8.60
CA SER A 173 13.70 -4.50 9.90
C SER A 173 13.78 -3.47 11.03
N PHE A 174 13.37 -3.88 12.23
CA PHE A 174 13.43 -3.04 13.42
C PHE A 174 14.85 -2.72 13.89
N GLY A 175 15.89 -3.34 13.32
CA GLY A 175 17.27 -3.17 13.78
C GLY A 175 17.75 -1.72 13.71
N ARG A 176 17.44 -1.02 12.62
CA ARG A 176 17.80 0.39 12.44
C ARG A 176 17.05 1.32 13.42
N PRO A 177 15.70 1.32 13.48
CA PRO A 177 14.99 2.20 14.42
C PRO A 177 15.31 1.86 15.88
N ALA A 178 15.47 0.58 16.25
CA ALA A 178 15.81 0.20 17.62
C ALA A 178 17.14 0.82 18.09
N ARG A 179 18.18 0.82 17.24
CA ARG A 179 19.47 1.47 17.55
C ARG A 179 19.33 2.98 17.72
N ALA A 180 18.53 3.64 16.87
CA ALA A 180 18.26 5.06 16.98
C ALA A 180 17.54 5.40 18.30
N TYR A 181 16.54 4.62 18.69
CA TYR A 181 15.86 4.77 19.97
C TYR A 181 16.78 4.55 21.18
N LEU A 182 17.68 3.56 21.12
CA LEU A 182 18.67 3.33 22.18
C LEU A 182 19.63 4.51 22.32
N THR A 183 20.14 5.03 21.19
CA THR A 183 21.03 6.21 21.18
C THR A 183 20.33 7.41 21.83
N LEU A 184 19.09 7.69 21.44
CA LEU A 184 18.29 8.77 22.03
C LEU A 184 18.07 8.57 23.54
N ALA A 185 17.79 7.35 23.97
CA ALA A 185 17.60 7.03 25.39
C ALA A 185 18.90 7.25 26.20
N GLU A 186 20.05 6.88 25.63
CA GLU A 186 21.37 7.11 26.23
C GLU A 186 21.69 8.61 26.36
N GLU A 187 21.39 9.40 25.33
CA GLU A 187 21.56 10.86 25.34
C GLU A 187 20.70 11.52 26.43
N ILE A 188 19.42 11.15 26.53
CA ILE A 188 18.51 11.65 27.56
C ILE A 188 19.01 11.26 28.96
N ALA A 189 19.46 10.02 29.14
CA ALA A 189 19.99 9.54 30.41
C ALA A 189 21.30 10.26 30.80
N ALA A 190 22.18 10.55 29.84
CA ALA A 190 23.39 11.33 30.06
C ALA A 190 23.09 12.77 30.47
N ALA A 191 22.14 13.42 29.80
CA ALA A 191 21.70 14.78 30.11
C ALA A 191 21.10 14.89 31.53
N HIS A 192 20.37 13.87 31.99
CA HIS A 192 19.79 13.84 33.34
C HIS A 192 20.79 13.56 34.46
N ARG A 193 21.98 13.01 34.16
CA ARG A 193 22.97 12.66 35.18
C ARG A 193 23.77 13.84 35.72
N GLY A 194 23.74 15.02 35.06
CA GLY A 194 24.44 16.24 35.48
C GLY A 194 25.97 16.05 35.68
N PRO A 195 26.76 17.13 35.81
CA PRO A 195 28.15 17.00 36.23
C PRO A 195 28.18 16.47 37.67
N ARG A 196 28.75 15.28 37.88
CA ARG A 196 29.04 14.78 39.23
C ARG A 196 30.12 15.66 39.86
N GLY A 197 29.72 16.50 40.81
CA GLY A 197 30.59 17.05 41.84
C GLY A 197 30.77 18.56 41.83
N VAL A 198 30.26 19.20 42.88
CA VAL A 198 31.01 20.24 43.59
C VAL A 198 31.16 19.72 45.02
N PRO A 199 32.37 19.40 45.50
CA PRO A 199 32.60 19.14 46.92
C PRO A 199 32.42 20.43 47.73
N ALA A 200 31.85 20.31 48.92
CA ALA A 200 31.66 21.38 49.89
C ALA A 200 32.97 21.92 50.47
#